data_AF-A0A815ZWJ7-F1
#
_entry.id   AF-A0A815ZWJ7-F1
#
_cell.length_a   1.000
_cell.length_b   1.000
_cell.length_c   1.000
_cell.angle_alpha   90.00
_cell.angle_beta   90.00
_cell.angle_gamma   90.00
#
_symmetry.space_group_name_H-M   'P 1'
#
loop_
_entity.id
_entity.type
_entity.pdbx_description
1 polymer ?
#
loop_
_entity_poly.entity_id
_entity_poly.type
_entity_poly.pdbx_seq_one_letter_code
_entity_poly.pdbx_strand_id
1 'polypeptide(L)'
;MNPYNNQNNIEKYSSIPPALVIENNFSTQNSIIGEFSLNKEQRAALLIITSHLDGDSRCRTDDNNGQLIMCIPGCGGTDKSQLIRALTKYFLVTKRIHMMRKLRPTGIAAAET
;
A
#
# COMPACT_ATOMS: atom_id res chain seq x y z
N MET A 1 49.06 -20.84 -44.66
CA MET A 1 47.81 -20.91 -45.46
C MET A 1 46.66 -21.13 -44.50
N ASN A 2 45.68 -20.22 -44.53
CA ASN A 2 44.38 -20.32 -43.86
C ASN A 2 43.45 -21.17 -44.75
N PRO A 3 42.41 -21.81 -44.19
CA PRO A 3 41.08 -21.54 -44.75
C PRO A 3 39.95 -21.38 -43.69
N TYR A 4 39.29 -20.21 -43.74
CA TYR A 4 37.86 -19.88 -43.48
C TYR A 4 37.24 -20.24 -42.10
N ASN A 5 37.09 -19.29 -41.17
CA ASN A 5 36.09 -18.19 -41.07
C ASN A 5 34.63 -18.68 -40.83
N ASN A 6 34.06 -18.44 -39.65
CA ASN A 6 32.64 -18.04 -39.56
C ASN A 6 32.35 -17.22 -38.29
N GLN A 7 31.47 -16.25 -38.49
CA GLN A 7 31.27 -14.99 -37.78
C GLN A 7 30.53 -15.09 -36.44
N ASN A 8 30.96 -14.20 -35.53
CA ASN A 8 30.16 -13.35 -34.65
C ASN A 8 28.65 -13.64 -34.56
N ASN A 9 28.19 -14.03 -33.38
CA ASN A 9 26.82 -13.74 -32.96
C ASN A 9 26.78 -13.30 -31.49
N ILE A 10 27.33 -12.12 -31.22
CA ILE A 10 27.04 -11.35 -30.01
C ILE A 10 25.76 -10.55 -30.33
N GLU A 11 24.61 -11.22 -30.29
CA GLU A 11 23.33 -10.55 -30.43
C GLU A 11 22.64 -10.38 -29.08
N LYS A 12 22.65 -9.11 -28.64
CA LYS A 12 21.59 -8.43 -27.90
C LYS A 12 21.14 -9.08 -26.59
N TYR A 13 21.94 -8.85 -25.54
CA TYR A 13 21.33 -8.47 -24.26
C TYR A 13 20.71 -7.08 -24.45
N SER A 14 19.48 -7.05 -24.97
CA SER A 14 18.65 -5.85 -24.93
C SER A 14 18.59 -5.38 -23.48
N SER A 15 19.07 -4.16 -23.24
CA SER A 15 19.14 -3.50 -21.96
C SER A 15 17.92 -3.81 -21.10
N ILE A 16 18.14 -4.45 -19.95
CA ILE A 16 17.10 -4.55 -18.93
C ILE A 16 16.67 -3.11 -18.64
N PRO A 17 15.39 -2.73 -18.84
CA PRO A 17 14.94 -1.40 -18.47
C PRO A 17 15.30 -1.21 -16.99
N PRO A 18 15.84 -0.04 -16.60
CA PRO A 18 16.21 0.21 -15.21
C PRO A 18 15.00 -0.16 -14.35
N ALA A 19 15.22 -1.06 -13.39
CA ALA A 19 14.18 -1.45 -12.45
C ALA A 19 13.61 -0.14 -11.92
N LEU A 20 12.33 0.13 -12.23
CA LEU A 20 11.61 1.20 -11.57
C LEU A 20 11.69 0.82 -10.10
N VAL A 21 12.52 1.54 -9.36
CA VAL A 21 12.51 1.49 -7.91
C VAL A 21 11.12 2.03 -7.56
N ILE A 22 10.15 1.11 -7.47
CA ILE A 22 8.90 1.42 -6.82
C ILE A 22 9.36 1.70 -5.41
N GLU A 23 9.46 2.97 -5.04
CA GLU A 23 9.52 3.42 -3.65
C GLU A 23 8.19 3.02 -3.02
N ASN A 24 8.02 1.71 -2.84
CA ASN A 24 6.89 1.15 -2.18
C ASN A 24 6.94 1.74 -0.77
N ASN A 25 5.86 2.35 -0.31
CA ASN A 25 5.76 2.90 1.03
C ASN A 25 5.86 1.82 2.14
N PHE A 26 6.39 0.62 1.86
CA PHE A 26 6.64 -0.47 2.80
C PHE A 26 7.47 -0.01 4.00
N SER A 27 8.47 0.87 3.80
CA SER A 27 9.23 1.45 4.92
C SER A 27 8.31 2.24 5.86
N THR A 28 7.46 3.10 5.29
CA THR A 28 6.46 3.89 6.03
C THR A 28 5.41 3.01 6.70
N GLN A 29 4.89 2.01 5.99
CA GLN A 29 3.90 1.05 6.52
C GLN A 29 4.48 0.29 7.72
N ASN A 30 5.68 -0.27 7.59
CA ASN A 30 6.33 -1.02 8.67
C ASN A 30 6.63 -0.15 9.90
N SER A 31 7.07 1.10 9.68
CA SER A 31 7.27 2.06 10.76
C SER A 31 5.96 2.32 11.53
N ILE A 32 4.85 2.55 10.82
CA ILE A 32 3.54 2.79 11.43
C ILE A 32 3.01 1.53 12.13
N ILE A 33 3.19 0.35 11.54
CA ILE A 33 2.79 -0.92 12.16
C ILE A 33 3.48 -1.09 13.52
N GLY A 34 4.78 -0.79 13.58
CA GLY A 34 5.56 -0.81 14.81
C GLY A 34 5.13 0.26 15.82
N GLU A 35 4.94 1.51 15.36
CA GLU A 35 4.52 2.64 16.22
C GLU A 35 3.18 2.39 16.92
N PHE A 36 2.23 1.77 16.20
CA PHE A 36 0.90 1.50 16.72
C PHE A 36 0.72 0.09 17.27
N SER A 37 1.78 -0.74 17.33
CA SER A 37 1.71 -2.12 17.81
C SER A 37 0.54 -2.93 17.22
N LEU A 38 0.32 -2.79 15.91
CA LEU A 38 -0.86 -3.39 15.27
C LEU A 38 -0.79 -4.92 15.32
N ASN A 39 -1.91 -5.55 15.67
CA ASN A 39 -2.04 -7.01 15.58
C ASN A 39 -2.05 -7.47 14.12
N LYS A 40 -2.07 -8.80 13.92
CA LYS A 40 -1.97 -9.41 12.59
C LYS A 40 -3.09 -8.95 11.65
N GLU A 41 -4.32 -8.86 12.15
CA GLU A 41 -5.51 -8.50 11.39
C GLU A 41 -5.54 -7.01 11.05
N GLN A 42 -5.21 -6.15 12.01
CA GLN A 42 -5.08 -4.71 11.83
C GLN A 42 -3.95 -4.39 10.85
N ARG A 43 -2.81 -5.07 10.96
CA ARG A 43 -1.69 -4.98 10.02
C ARG A 43 -2.13 -5.37 8.61
N ALA A 44 -2.83 -6.48 8.45
CA ALA A 44 -3.34 -6.91 7.15
C ALA A 44 -4.27 -5.85 6.55
N ALA A 45 -5.19 -5.30 7.35
CA ALA A 45 -6.08 -4.25 6.89
C ALA A 45 -5.33 -2.98 6.46
N LEU A 46 -4.36 -2.52 7.25
CA LEU A 46 -3.51 -1.37 6.89
C LEU A 46 -2.83 -1.59 5.54
N LEU A 47 -2.21 -2.77 5.33
CA LEU A 47 -1.49 -3.09 4.10
C LEU A 47 -2.42 -3.14 2.89
N ILE A 48 -3.61 -3.75 3.01
CA ILE A 48 -4.60 -3.79 1.93
C ILE A 48 -5.00 -2.37 1.52
N ILE A 49 -5.34 -1.53 2.49
CA ILE A 49 -5.80 -0.15 2.24
C ILE A 49 -4.69 0.68 1.60
N THR A 50 -3.49 0.62 2.15
CA THR A 50 -2.36 1.46 1.71
C THR A 50 -1.81 1.02 0.36
N SER A 51 -1.71 -0.28 0.09
CA SER A 51 -1.32 -0.80 -1.24
C SER A 51 -2.35 -0.44 -2.31
N HIS A 52 -3.65 -0.52 -1.97
CA HIS A 52 -4.70 -0.08 -2.90
C HIS A 52 -4.61 1.42 -3.19
N LEU A 53 -4.40 2.25 -2.16
CA LEU A 53 -4.22 3.70 -2.31
C LEU A 53 -2.99 4.07 -3.15
N ASP A 54 -1.91 3.31 -3.02
CA ASP A 54 -0.66 3.52 -3.77
C ASP A 54 -0.75 3.02 -5.22
N GLY A 55 -1.91 2.47 -5.63
CA GLY A 55 -2.16 2.06 -7.01
C GLY A 55 -1.53 0.73 -7.38
N ASP A 56 -1.31 -0.17 -6.41
CA ASP A 56 -0.84 -1.53 -6.68
C ASP A 56 -1.81 -2.23 -7.65
N SER A 57 -1.30 -2.52 -8.86
CA SER A 57 -2.07 -3.08 -9.97
C SER A 57 -2.62 -4.48 -9.67
N ARG A 58 -2.09 -5.17 -8.65
CA ARG A 58 -2.58 -6.47 -8.19
C ARG A 58 -3.93 -6.39 -7.48
N CYS A 59 -4.36 -5.19 -7.07
CA CYS A 59 -5.64 -4.96 -6.41
C CYS A 59 -6.74 -4.46 -7.38
N ARG A 60 -6.46 -4.42 -8.68
CA ARG A 60 -7.43 -4.06 -9.71
C ARG A 60 -8.13 -5.33 -10.18
N THR A 61 -9.45 -5.39 -10.02
CA THR A 61 -10.29 -6.37 -10.71
C THR A 61 -10.73 -5.77 -12.04
N ASP A 62 -10.74 -6.62 -13.06
CA ASP A 62 -10.83 -6.23 -14.48
C ASP A 62 -12.18 -5.59 -14.86
N ASP A 63 -13.16 -5.68 -13.96
CA ASP A 63 -14.54 -5.23 -14.18
C ASP A 63 -14.94 -4.19 -13.11
N ASN A 64 -15.08 -2.93 -13.53
CA ASN A 64 -15.65 -1.78 -12.79
C ASN A 64 -14.74 -1.05 -11.77
N ASN A 65 -14.33 0.17 -12.14
CA ASN A 65 -14.00 1.33 -11.29
C ASN A 65 -13.03 1.20 -10.09
N GLY A 66 -12.36 0.07 -9.88
CA GLY A 66 -11.20 -0.06 -9.00
C GLY A 66 -11.33 0.53 -7.59
N GLN A 67 -12.53 0.59 -7.02
CA GLN A 67 -12.79 1.19 -5.70
C GLN A 67 -12.75 0.11 -4.60
N LEU A 68 -11.91 0.29 -3.58
CA LEU A 68 -11.92 -0.58 -2.40
C LEU A 68 -13.09 -0.26 -1.46
N ILE A 69 -14.00 -1.22 -1.30
CA ILE A 69 -15.02 -1.22 -0.24
C ILE A 69 -14.62 -2.28 0.79
N MET A 70 -14.32 -1.85 2.02
CA MET A 70 -13.82 -2.73 3.08
C MET A 70 -14.60 -2.53 4.38
N CYS A 71 -15.03 -3.63 5.00
CA CYS A 71 -15.58 -3.66 6.34
C CYS A 71 -14.56 -4.28 7.30
N ILE A 72 -14.35 -3.66 8.47
CA ILE A 72 -13.45 -4.16 9.50
C ILE A 72 -14.26 -4.46 10.77
N PRO A 73 -14.80 -5.69 10.90
CA PRO A 73 -15.57 -6.07 12.06
C PRO A 73 -14.66 -6.32 13.27
N GLY A 74 -15.25 -6.28 14.47
CA GLY A 74 -14.57 -6.72 15.68
C GLY A 74 -15.38 -6.40 16.94
N CYS A 75 -15.21 -7.19 17.99
CA CYS A 75 -15.86 -6.99 19.28
C CYS A 75 -15.42 -5.68 19.97
N GLY A 76 -16.17 -5.21 20.96
CA GLY A 76 -15.71 -4.11 21.83
C GLY A 76 -14.35 -4.45 22.45
N GLY A 77 -13.48 -3.44 22.60
CA GLY A 77 -12.13 -3.64 23.19
C GLY A 77 -11.06 -4.21 22.25
N THR A 78 -11.35 -4.44 20.96
CA THR A 78 -10.34 -4.91 19.98
C THR A 78 -9.54 -3.78 19.32
N ASP A 79 -9.47 -2.61 19.95
CA ASP A 79 -8.71 -1.44 19.51
C ASP A 79 -8.80 -1.09 18.01
N LYS A 80 -9.98 -1.27 17.40
CA LYS A 80 -10.22 -0.85 16.01
C LYS A 80 -9.85 0.61 15.76
N SER A 81 -10.04 1.46 16.77
CA SER A 81 -9.63 2.87 16.75
C SER A 81 -8.12 3.06 16.56
N GLN A 82 -7.28 2.11 16.99
CA GLN A 82 -5.83 2.13 16.78
C GLN A 82 -5.48 2.00 15.30
N LEU A 83 -6.18 1.14 14.55
CA LEU A 83 -6.04 1.04 13.09
C LEU A 83 -6.42 2.37 12.40
N ILE A 84 -7.50 3.02 12.85
CA ILE A 84 -7.90 4.34 12.30
C ILE A 84 -6.84 5.41 12.58
N ARG A 85 -6.20 5.39 13.77
CA ARG A 85 -5.08 6.28 14.10
C ARG A 85 -3.84 5.99 13.24
N ALA A 86 -3.52 4.72 13.02
CA ALA A 86 -2.43 4.31 12.14
C ALA A 86 -2.65 4.78 10.68
N LEU A 87 -3.86 4.61 10.15
CA LEU A 87 -4.25 5.14 8.83
C LEU A 87 -4.15 6.66 8.79
N THR A 88 -4.64 7.35 9.82
CA THR A 88 -4.52 8.81 9.93
C THR A 88 -3.05 9.25 9.86
N LYS A 89 -2.16 8.56 10.59
CA LYS A 89 -0.72 8.82 10.54
C LYS A 89 -0.16 8.58 9.14
N TYR A 90 -0.55 7.49 8.46
CA TYR A 90 -0.13 7.19 7.10
C TYR A 90 -0.49 8.32 6.12
N PHE A 91 -1.74 8.78 6.14
CA PHE A 91 -2.19 9.90 5.32
C PHE A 91 -1.47 11.22 5.65
N LEU A 92 -1.14 11.44 6.92
CA LEU A 92 -0.36 12.61 7.35
C LEU A 92 1.08 12.58 6.81
N VAL A 93 1.81 11.48 7.06
CA VAL A 93 3.24 11.37 6.68
C VAL A 93 3.42 11.31 5.17
N THR A 94 2.44 10.77 4.43
CA THR A 94 2.45 10.77 2.97
C THR A 94 1.85 12.04 2.36
N LYS A 95 1.51 13.05 3.17
CA LYS A 95 0.95 14.36 2.74
C LYS A 95 -0.36 14.23 1.96
N ARG A 96 -1.12 13.15 2.19
CA ARG A 96 -2.40 12.82 1.53
C ARG A 96 -3.62 13.02 2.44
N ILE A 97 -3.49 13.68 3.59
CA ILE A 97 -4.58 13.86 4.56
C ILE A 97 -5.86 14.48 3.98
N HIS A 98 -5.72 15.33 2.96
CA HIS A 98 -6.83 15.93 2.22
C HIS A 98 -7.73 14.89 1.50
N MET A 99 -7.22 13.67 1.26
CA MET A 99 -7.96 12.56 0.66
C MET A 99 -8.76 11.74 1.69
N MET A 100 -8.58 11.98 3.00
CA MET A 100 -9.20 11.18 4.05
C MET A 100 -10.36 11.94 4.70
N ARG A 101 -11.53 11.29 4.79
CA ARG A 101 -12.68 11.78 5.56
C ARG A 101 -13.03 10.78 6.65
N LYS A 102 -12.99 11.21 7.92
CA LYS A 102 -13.44 10.41 9.07
C LYS A 102 -14.91 10.74 9.35
N LEU A 103 -15.72 9.70 9.52
CA LEU A 103 -17.15 9.82 9.86
C LEU A 103 -17.42 8.99 11.11
N ARG A 104 -18.29 9.49 11.98
CA ARG A 104 -18.80 8.78 13.15
C ARG A 104 -20.31 9.06 13.27
N PRO A 105 -21.09 8.10 13.79
CA PRO A 105 -22.56 8.19 13.74
C PRO A 105 -23.15 9.22 14.72
N THR A 106 -22.42 9.63 15.75
CA THR A 106 -22.90 10.60 16.76
C THR A 106 -21.94 11.78 16.89
N GLY A 107 -22.48 12.95 17.27
CA GLY A 107 -21.70 14.17 17.45
C GLY A 107 -20.63 14.03 18.54
N ILE A 108 -20.94 13.35 19.64
CA ILE A 108 -19.97 13.08 20.73
C ILE A 108 -18.82 12.24 20.20
N ALA A 109 -19.12 11.14 19.48
CA ALA A 109 -18.07 10.32 18.91
C ALA A 109 -17.24 11.12 17.90
N ALA A 110 -17.86 11.96 17.07
CA ALA A 110 -17.15 12.80 16.10
C ALA A 110 -16.16 13.78 16.75
N ALA A 111 -16.44 14.29 17.94
CA ALA A 111 -15.57 15.25 18.64
C ALA A 111 -14.20 14.65 19.06
N GLU A 112 -14.10 13.32 19.20
CA GLU A 112 -12.87 12.61 19.60
C GLU A 112 -11.99 12.18 18.40
N THR A 113 -11.94 12.98 17.32
CA THR A 113 -11.25 12.60 16.07
C THR A 113 -9.87 13.19 15.88
#